data_AF-K9RDL1-F1
#
_entry.id   AF-K9RDL1-F1
#
_cell.length_a   1.000
_cell.length_b   1.000
_cell.length_c   1.000
_cell.angle_alpha   90.00
_cell.angle_beta   90.00
_cell.angle_gamma   90.00
#
_symmetry.space_group_name_H-M   'P 1'
#
loop_
_entity.id
_entity.type
_entity.pdbx_description
1 polymer ?
#
loop_
_entity_poly.entity_id
_entity_poly.type
_entity_poly.pdbx_seq_one_letter_code
_entity_poly.pdbx_strand_id
1 'polypeptide(L)'
;MLKRLTQVIVTSLAVGYSVAVFAQTEDNSSQKTTVDSYVLCAKSPLNSVCQPYHVNPVALKDRPGEEVLGCRFKVGETEIKGPCKYLIESKNLVAYIEEGSELESLEGEKPTRPVSVSTNKIAKLFYEEDTMKNRPKLLSFVAPPAVRIAGRALRKPKKVSIISVVFPIIKNTTQKRPQPAPAILTLVTKRKAGSTVRSELENTTGLPSEAPPAER
;
A
#
# COMPACT_ATOMS: atom_id res chain seq x y z
N MET A 1 -54.67 22.34 60.73
CA MET A 1 -54.03 23.46 61.44
C MET A 1 -52.56 23.12 61.67
N LEU A 2 -51.70 24.14 61.48
CA LEU A 2 -50.23 24.14 61.36
C LEU A 2 -49.46 23.79 62.65
N LYS A 3 -48.29 23.14 62.51
CA LYS A 3 -46.98 23.38 63.22
C LYS A 3 -45.99 22.26 62.79
N ARG A 4 -45.13 22.44 61.78
CA ARG A 4 -43.78 23.09 61.70
C ARG A 4 -42.68 22.52 62.61
N LEU A 5 -41.64 21.99 61.93
CA LEU A 5 -40.17 21.94 62.21
C LEU A 5 -39.69 21.10 63.42
N THR A 6 -38.58 20.33 63.40
CA THR A 6 -37.25 20.56 62.80
C THR A 6 -36.41 19.26 62.72
N GLN A 7 -35.64 19.11 61.64
CA GLN A 7 -34.38 18.37 61.37
C GLN A 7 -33.90 17.19 62.26
N VAL A 8 -33.54 16.08 61.60
CA VAL A 8 -32.22 15.44 61.76
C VAL A 8 -31.69 15.05 60.37
N ILE A 9 -30.43 15.41 60.14
CA ILE A 9 -29.60 15.20 58.94
C ILE A 9 -29.00 13.77 59.02
N VAL A 10 -28.59 13.20 57.88
CA VAL A 10 -27.29 12.50 57.68
C VAL A 10 -27.43 11.29 56.74
N THR A 11 -27.02 11.57 55.49
CA THR A 11 -26.25 10.76 54.53
C THR A 11 -26.70 9.34 54.18
N SER A 12 -27.00 9.14 52.90
CA SER A 12 -26.83 7.83 52.26
C SER A 12 -26.33 8.00 50.82
N LEU A 13 -25.03 7.77 50.69
CA LEU A 13 -24.31 7.17 49.56
C LEU A 13 -24.76 7.57 48.15
N ALA A 14 -24.10 8.61 47.61
CA ALA A 14 -23.86 8.69 46.18
C ALA A 14 -22.99 7.49 45.78
N VAL A 15 -23.60 6.48 45.17
CA VAL A 15 -22.89 5.44 44.42
C VAL A 15 -22.26 6.14 43.22
N GLY A 16 -21.02 6.59 43.40
CA GLY A 16 -20.17 7.00 42.31
C GLY A 16 -19.90 5.79 41.43
N TYR A 17 -20.68 5.65 40.36
CA TYR A 17 -20.25 4.86 39.22
C TYR A 17 -18.99 5.54 38.68
N SER A 18 -17.84 5.07 39.12
CA SER A 18 -16.58 5.29 38.42
C SER A 18 -16.74 4.56 37.09
N VAL A 19 -17.19 5.29 36.07
CA VAL A 19 -16.99 4.88 34.69
C VAL A 19 -15.48 5.03 34.49
N ALA A 20 -14.74 3.96 34.80
CA ALA A 20 -13.40 3.80 34.31
C ALA A 20 -13.53 3.75 32.79
N VAL A 21 -13.43 4.92 32.15
CA VAL A 21 -13.10 5.03 30.75
C VAL A 21 -11.69 4.49 30.65
N PHE A 22 -11.59 3.17 30.44
CA PHE A 22 -10.40 2.57 29.88
C PHE A 22 -10.28 3.17 28.49
N ALA A 23 -9.59 4.29 28.40
CA ALA A 23 -8.98 4.74 27.17
C ALA A 23 -8.02 3.60 26.78
N GLN A 24 -8.52 2.69 25.94
CA GLN A 24 -7.70 1.79 25.17
C GLN A 24 -6.80 2.70 24.34
N THR A 25 -5.57 2.85 24.82
CA THR A 25 -4.46 3.38 24.04
C THR A 25 -4.18 2.34 22.97
N GLU A 26 -4.91 2.46 21.86
CA GLU A 26 -4.59 1.73 20.64
C GLU A 26 -3.17 2.14 20.20
N ASP A 27 -2.25 1.23 20.49
CA ASP A 27 -1.19 0.77 19.59
C ASP A 27 -0.08 1.76 19.17
N ASN A 28 0.61 2.35 20.16
CA ASN A 28 1.89 3.04 19.92
C ASN A 28 3.11 2.06 19.93
N SER A 29 2.88 0.81 20.32
CA SER A 29 3.92 -0.24 20.44
C SER A 29 4.22 -0.90 19.10
N SER A 30 3.19 -1.22 18.31
CA SER A 30 3.33 -1.87 17.00
C SER A 30 4.06 -0.99 15.99
N GLN A 31 3.73 0.32 15.97
CA GLN A 31 4.35 1.30 15.07
C GLN A 31 5.82 1.55 15.42
N LYS A 32 6.17 1.64 16.71
CA LYS A 32 7.56 1.78 17.16
C LYS A 32 8.42 0.57 16.77
N THR A 33 7.87 -0.63 16.91
CA THR A 33 8.57 -1.88 16.58
C THR A 33 8.83 -2.02 15.07
N THR A 34 7.90 -1.55 14.23
CA THR A 34 8.08 -1.51 12.77
C THR A 34 9.12 -0.47 12.37
N VAL A 35 9.04 0.75 12.92
CA VAL A 35 10.02 1.83 12.67
C VAL A 35 11.44 1.40 13.05
N ASP A 36 11.61 0.81 14.24
CA ASP A 36 12.93 0.35 14.71
C ASP A 36 13.48 -0.77 13.82
N SER A 37 12.62 -1.68 13.36
CA SER A 37 13.00 -2.73 12.40
C SER A 37 13.38 -2.16 11.03
N TYR A 38 12.67 -1.13 10.56
CA TYR A 38 12.98 -0.44 9.30
C TYR A 38 14.32 0.29 9.36
N VAL A 39 14.60 1.04 10.43
CA VAL A 39 15.88 1.73 10.63
C VAL A 39 17.03 0.72 10.76
N LEU A 40 16.79 -0.40 11.44
CA LEU A 40 17.76 -1.48 11.56
C LEU A 40 18.12 -2.08 10.20
N CYS A 41 17.11 -2.34 9.35
CA CYS A 41 17.35 -2.91 8.02
C CYS A 41 17.95 -1.91 7.02
N ALA A 42 17.66 -0.61 7.17
CA ALA A 42 18.31 0.46 6.40
C ALA A 42 19.83 0.49 6.66
N LYS A 43 20.22 0.41 7.94
CA LYS A 43 21.62 0.55 8.39
C LYS A 43 22.41 -0.75 8.34
N SER A 44 21.74 -1.89 8.39
CA SER A 44 22.36 -3.21 8.46
C SER A 44 21.55 -4.24 7.65
N PRO A 45 21.58 -4.15 6.31
CA PRO A 45 20.71 -4.91 5.42
C PRO A 45 20.97 -6.43 5.45
N LEU A 46 22.12 -6.86 5.97
CA LEU A 46 22.54 -8.28 6.04
C LEU A 46 22.14 -8.96 7.36
N ASN A 47 21.38 -8.30 8.23
CA ASN A 47 20.89 -8.91 9.47
C ASN A 47 19.83 -10.01 9.17
N SER A 48 19.83 -11.11 9.92
CA SER A 48 18.85 -12.21 9.79
C SER A 48 17.40 -11.73 9.99
N VAL A 49 17.18 -10.68 10.79
CA VAL A 49 15.87 -10.02 10.95
C VAL A 49 15.41 -9.36 9.65
N CYS A 50 16.34 -8.97 8.77
CA CYS A 50 16.12 -8.25 7.52
C CYS A 50 16.11 -9.17 6.28
N GLN A 51 16.42 -10.45 6.43
CA GLN A 51 16.29 -11.45 5.36
C GLN A 51 14.88 -11.58 4.76
N PRO A 52 13.77 -11.55 5.54
CA PRO A 52 12.43 -11.51 4.93
C PRO A 52 12.14 -10.18 4.23
N TYR A 53 12.96 -9.16 4.48
CA TYR A 53 12.77 -7.81 3.97
C TYR A 53 13.55 -7.58 2.66
N HIS A 54 14.79 -8.06 2.48
CA HIS A 54 15.63 -7.64 1.32
C HIS A 54 15.53 -6.11 1.07
N VAL A 55 15.33 -5.35 2.15
CA VAL A 55 15.01 -3.92 2.12
C VAL A 55 16.33 -3.17 2.15
N ASN A 56 17.01 -3.15 1.01
CA ASN A 56 17.87 -2.04 0.68
C ASN A 56 17.70 -1.73 -0.81
N PRO A 57 17.53 -0.45 -1.20
CA PRO A 57 17.37 0.75 -0.37
C PRO A 57 15.96 0.94 0.20
N VAL A 58 15.80 1.73 1.27
CA VAL A 58 14.50 2.00 1.92
C VAL A 58 13.67 3.03 1.14
N ALA A 59 14.31 4.09 0.64
CA ALA A 59 13.67 5.16 -0.09
C ALA A 59 13.30 4.73 -1.52
N LEU A 60 12.15 5.19 -2.01
CA LEU A 60 11.74 4.90 -3.38
C LEU A 60 12.70 5.47 -4.43
N LYS A 61 13.27 6.66 -4.18
CA LYS A 61 14.21 7.33 -5.09
C LYS A 61 15.43 6.47 -5.41
N ASP A 62 15.87 5.65 -4.45
CA ASP A 62 17.07 4.84 -4.58
C ASP A 62 16.76 3.43 -5.11
N ARG A 63 15.48 3.02 -5.10
CA ARG A 63 15.06 1.74 -5.67
C ARG A 63 15.31 1.71 -7.19
N PRO A 64 15.76 0.56 -7.73
CA PRO A 64 15.89 0.39 -9.17
C PRO A 64 14.52 0.37 -9.86
N GLY A 65 14.54 0.51 -11.18
CA GLY A 65 13.35 0.44 -12.01
C GLY A 65 12.81 1.81 -12.42
N GLU A 66 11.71 1.76 -13.15
CA GLU A 66 11.06 2.94 -13.74
C GLU A 66 9.99 3.50 -12.80
N GLU A 67 9.98 4.82 -12.66
CA GLU A 67 8.92 5.54 -11.94
C GLU A 67 7.60 5.48 -12.71
N VAL A 68 6.54 5.16 -11.99
CA VAL A 68 5.18 5.19 -12.52
C VAL A 68 4.33 6.17 -11.71
N LEU A 69 3.13 6.46 -12.22
CA LEU A 69 2.26 7.44 -11.60
C LEU A 69 1.71 6.93 -10.25
N GLY A 70 1.56 5.62 -10.10
CA GLY A 70 1.31 4.97 -8.82
C GLY A 70 1.12 3.47 -8.95
N CYS A 71 1.16 2.79 -7.81
CA CYS A 71 0.86 1.36 -7.69
C CYS A 71 -0.26 1.13 -6.68
N ARG A 72 -0.95 0.02 -6.87
CA ARG A 72 -1.90 -0.53 -5.91
C ARG A 72 -1.71 -2.04 -5.85
N PHE A 73 -1.50 -2.55 -4.65
CA PHE A 73 -1.45 -3.97 -4.37
C PHE A 73 -2.64 -4.34 -3.46
N LYS A 74 -3.45 -5.30 -3.89
CA LYS A 74 -4.65 -5.74 -3.16
C LYS A 74 -4.63 -7.25 -2.96
N VAL A 75 -4.91 -7.68 -1.74
CA VAL A 75 -5.06 -9.09 -1.33
C VAL A 75 -6.22 -9.20 -0.36
N GLY A 76 -7.32 -9.82 -0.78
CA GLY A 76 -8.54 -9.87 0.03
C GLY A 76 -9.01 -8.46 0.40
N GLU A 77 -9.06 -8.16 1.70
CA GLU A 77 -9.42 -6.85 2.25
C GLU A 77 -8.21 -5.92 2.47
N THR A 78 -6.99 -6.45 2.41
CA THR A 78 -5.77 -5.65 2.58
C THR A 78 -5.38 -4.97 1.29
N GLU A 79 -5.09 -3.68 1.36
CA GLU A 79 -4.67 -2.84 0.23
C GLU A 79 -3.50 -1.95 0.62
N ILE A 80 -2.52 -1.85 -0.28
CA ILE A 80 -1.38 -0.93 -0.19
C ILE A 80 -1.33 -0.16 -1.49
N LYS A 81 -1.21 1.17 -1.42
CA LYS A 81 -1.20 2.02 -2.61
C LYS A 81 -0.40 3.28 -2.37
N GLY A 82 0.22 3.78 -3.43
CA GLY A 82 1.03 5.00 -3.35
C GLY A 82 1.96 5.17 -4.55
N PRO A 83 2.89 6.13 -4.47
CA PRO A 83 4.02 6.24 -5.38
C PRO A 83 4.80 4.93 -5.44
N CYS A 84 5.33 4.60 -6.61
CA CYS A 84 6.11 3.40 -6.76
C CYS A 84 7.02 3.43 -8.00
N LYS A 85 7.97 2.50 -7.99
CA LYS A 85 8.78 2.11 -9.12
C LYS A 85 8.52 0.64 -9.41
N TYR A 86 8.68 0.24 -10.67
CA TYR A 86 8.64 -1.16 -11.06
C TYR A 86 9.86 -1.53 -11.89
N LEU A 87 10.21 -2.80 -11.87
CA LEU A 87 11.14 -3.40 -12.82
C LEU A 87 10.66 -4.80 -13.19
N ILE A 88 11.00 -5.21 -14.41
CA ILE A 88 10.82 -6.58 -14.88
C ILE A 88 12.23 -7.14 -15.07
N GLU A 89 12.61 -8.14 -14.26
CA GLU A 89 13.95 -8.74 -14.31
C GLU A 89 13.85 -10.25 -14.11
N SER A 90 14.57 -11.00 -14.94
CA SER A 90 14.76 -12.45 -14.77
C SER A 90 13.46 -13.20 -14.48
N LYS A 91 12.39 -12.88 -15.24
CA LYS A 91 11.04 -13.44 -15.10
C LYS A 91 10.27 -13.04 -13.84
N ASN A 92 10.64 -11.95 -13.17
CA ASN A 92 9.88 -11.39 -12.06
C ASN A 92 9.48 -9.94 -12.37
N LEU A 93 8.21 -9.61 -12.12
CA LEU A 93 7.74 -8.24 -11.99
C LEU A 93 7.89 -7.84 -10.52
N VAL A 94 8.68 -6.81 -10.24
CA VAL A 94 8.86 -6.26 -8.90
C VAL A 94 8.34 -4.84 -8.86
N ALA A 95 7.46 -4.53 -7.91
CA ALA A 95 7.02 -3.17 -7.62
C ALA A 95 7.47 -2.78 -6.21
N TYR A 96 8.10 -1.61 -6.08
CA TYR A 96 8.46 -1.01 -4.80
C TYR A 96 7.45 0.09 -4.49
N ILE A 97 6.59 -0.13 -3.51
CA ILE A 97 5.47 0.76 -3.17
C ILE A 97 5.81 1.50 -1.88
N GLU A 98 5.74 2.83 -1.88
CA GLU A 98 5.84 3.61 -0.64
C GLU A 98 4.63 3.35 0.26
N GLU A 99 4.88 3.06 1.54
CA GLU A 99 3.85 2.84 2.55
C GLU A 99 4.19 3.54 3.87
N GLY A 100 3.19 3.76 4.72
CA GLY A 100 3.39 4.31 6.06
C GLY A 100 3.72 5.81 6.12
N SER A 101 4.20 6.23 7.30
CA SER A 101 4.58 7.60 7.61
C SER A 101 6.04 7.87 7.27
N GLU A 102 6.37 9.15 7.11
CA GLU A 102 7.75 9.61 7.00
C GLU A 102 8.52 9.26 8.28
N LEU A 103 9.75 8.79 8.11
CA LEU A 103 10.62 8.42 9.22
C LEU A 103 11.60 9.57 9.47
N GLU A 104 11.46 10.25 10.63
CA GLU A 104 12.38 11.33 11.03
C GLU A 104 13.85 10.85 11.04
N SER A 105 14.07 9.57 11.37
CA SER A 105 15.39 8.94 11.39
C SER A 105 16.02 8.72 10.01
N LEU A 106 15.27 8.97 8.92
CA LEU A 106 15.72 8.87 7.53
C LEU A 106 15.39 10.16 6.75
N GLU A 107 15.64 11.32 7.36
CA GLU A 107 15.46 12.64 6.70
C GLU A 107 14.05 12.87 6.11
N GLY A 108 13.02 12.25 6.71
CA GLY A 108 11.64 12.37 6.22
C GLY A 108 11.30 11.44 5.05
N GLU A 109 12.12 10.43 4.77
CA GLU A 109 11.81 9.41 3.76
C GLU A 109 10.72 8.44 4.24
N LYS A 110 9.96 7.91 3.28
CA LYS A 110 8.97 6.86 3.53
C LYS A 110 9.53 5.48 3.21
N PRO A 111 9.19 4.46 4.00
CA PRO A 111 9.61 3.10 3.72
C PRO A 111 8.93 2.58 2.44
N THR A 112 9.68 1.75 1.69
CA THR A 112 9.18 1.05 0.52
C THR A 112 9.03 -0.44 0.75
N ARG A 113 7.89 -0.98 0.35
CA ARG A 113 7.60 -2.41 0.38
C ARG A 113 7.75 -3.02 -1.01
N PRO A 114 8.61 -4.04 -1.18
CA PRO A 114 8.68 -4.80 -2.43
C PRO A 114 7.49 -5.76 -2.55
N VAL A 115 6.86 -5.76 -3.71
CA VAL A 115 5.89 -6.78 -4.15
C VAL A 115 6.51 -7.45 -5.37
N SER A 116 6.97 -8.69 -5.21
CA SER A 116 7.55 -9.49 -6.29
C SER A 116 6.58 -10.55 -6.77
N VAL A 117 6.38 -10.59 -8.08
CA VAL A 117 5.49 -11.52 -8.78
C VAL A 117 6.29 -12.24 -9.84
N SER A 118 6.44 -13.55 -9.69
CA SER A 118 7.02 -14.34 -10.77
C SER A 118 6.04 -14.40 -11.94
N THR A 119 6.54 -14.11 -13.13
CA THR A 119 5.74 -14.04 -14.37
C THR A 119 5.05 -15.35 -14.69
N ASN A 120 5.62 -16.50 -14.32
CA ASN A 120 4.99 -17.81 -14.47
C ASN A 120 3.81 -18.06 -13.50
N LYS A 121 3.65 -17.24 -12.46
CA LYS A 121 2.53 -17.28 -11.52
C LYS A 121 1.44 -16.27 -11.87
N ILE A 122 1.67 -15.40 -12.86
CA ILE A 122 0.63 -14.49 -13.33
C ILE A 122 -0.45 -15.34 -13.99
N ALA A 123 -1.66 -15.27 -13.46
CA ALA A 123 -2.83 -15.99 -13.96
C ALA A 123 -3.59 -15.18 -15.00
N LYS A 124 -3.63 -13.84 -14.85
CA LYS A 124 -4.28 -12.93 -15.78
C LYS A 124 -3.52 -11.60 -15.86
N LEU A 125 -3.54 -11.02 -17.05
CA LEU A 125 -3.03 -9.68 -17.34
C LEU A 125 -4.17 -8.83 -17.88
N PHE A 126 -4.47 -7.73 -17.23
CA PHE A 126 -5.44 -6.74 -17.71
C PHE A 126 -4.73 -5.46 -18.15
N TYR A 127 -5.20 -4.88 -19.24
CA TYR A 127 -4.71 -3.62 -19.78
C TYR A 127 -5.86 -2.71 -20.21
N GLU A 128 -5.77 -1.44 -19.81
CA GLU A 128 -6.70 -0.38 -20.25
C GLU A 128 -5.94 0.93 -20.45
N GLU A 129 -6.32 1.69 -21.48
CA GLU A 129 -5.95 3.10 -21.60
C GLU A 129 -7.16 3.96 -21.22
N ASP A 130 -6.98 4.89 -20.27
CA ASP A 130 -8.07 5.77 -19.84
C ASP A 130 -7.55 7.19 -19.56
N THR A 131 -8.44 8.11 -19.21
CA THR A 131 -8.12 9.44 -18.74
C THR A 131 -8.18 9.51 -17.23
N MET A 132 -7.30 10.32 -16.63
CA MET A 132 -7.30 10.60 -15.18
C MET A 132 -8.66 11.09 -14.64
N LYS A 133 -9.52 11.65 -15.51
CA LYS A 133 -10.82 12.21 -15.14
C LYS A 133 -11.92 11.15 -15.01
N ASN A 134 -11.82 10.05 -15.75
CA ASN A 134 -12.88 9.04 -15.84
C ASN A 134 -12.90 8.10 -14.63
N ARG A 135 -11.76 7.93 -13.94
CA ARG A 135 -11.58 6.97 -12.84
C ARG A 135 -11.02 7.65 -11.57
N PRO A 136 -11.69 8.67 -11.00
CA PRO A 136 -11.13 9.44 -9.88
C PRO A 136 -10.91 8.58 -8.62
N LYS A 137 -11.76 7.57 -8.37
CA LYS A 137 -11.61 6.65 -7.24
C LYS A 137 -10.40 5.72 -7.41
N LEU A 138 -10.29 5.08 -8.58
CA LEU A 138 -9.19 4.15 -8.89
C LEU A 138 -7.85 4.88 -8.98
N LEU A 139 -7.82 6.13 -9.41
CA LEU A 139 -6.58 6.90 -9.59
C LEU A 139 -6.32 7.90 -8.46
N SER A 140 -7.07 7.81 -7.36
CA SER A 140 -6.94 8.71 -6.20
C SER A 140 -5.57 8.65 -5.53
N PHE A 141 -4.88 7.52 -5.63
CA PHE A 141 -3.54 7.30 -5.06
C PHE A 141 -2.39 7.75 -5.97
N VAL A 142 -2.70 8.18 -7.19
CA VAL A 142 -1.68 8.58 -8.16
C VAL A 142 -1.08 9.92 -7.76
N ALA A 143 0.21 9.91 -7.47
CA ALA A 143 0.92 11.15 -7.18
C ALA A 143 1.11 11.97 -8.46
N PRO A 144 0.95 13.30 -8.41
CA PRO A 144 1.43 14.15 -9.48
C PRO A 144 2.96 13.97 -9.60
N PRO A 145 3.52 13.83 -10.83
CA PRO A 145 4.96 13.71 -10.99
C PRO A 145 5.61 14.97 -10.40
N ALA A 146 6.52 14.79 -9.44
CA ALA A 146 7.26 15.89 -8.85
C ALA A 146 8.23 16.46 -9.90
N VAL A 147 7.91 17.63 -10.48
CA VAL A 147 8.95 18.44 -11.15
C VAL A 147 9.39 19.50 -10.17
N ARG A 148 10.52 19.21 -9.51
CA ARG A 148 11.49 20.25 -9.15
C ARG A 148 12.09 20.75 -10.47
N ILE A 149 12.21 22.07 -10.59
CA ILE A 149 12.75 22.89 -11.69
C ILE A 149 11.67 23.69 -12.46
N ALA A 150 11.61 24.97 -12.08
CA ALA A 150 11.21 26.15 -12.85
C ALA A 150 9.88 26.11 -13.65
N GLY A 151 8.86 26.79 -13.10
CA GLY A 151 7.95 27.65 -13.86
C GLY A 151 6.90 27.01 -14.79
N ARG A 152 6.89 25.70 -15.02
CA ARG A 152 5.80 25.05 -15.76
C ARG A 152 4.83 24.39 -14.80
N ALA A 153 3.63 24.97 -14.69
CA ALA A 153 2.47 24.31 -14.14
C ALA A 153 2.30 22.94 -14.82
N LEU A 154 2.69 21.87 -14.11
CA LEU A 154 2.62 20.50 -14.60
C LEU A 154 1.17 20.11 -14.80
N ARG A 155 0.77 20.01 -16.06
CA ARG A 155 -0.53 19.43 -16.42
C ARG A 155 -0.47 17.94 -16.08
N LYS A 156 -1.41 17.46 -15.25
CA LYS A 156 -1.64 16.03 -15.06
C LYS A 156 -1.76 15.35 -16.44
N PRO A 157 -1.16 14.17 -16.65
CA PRO A 157 -1.28 13.47 -17.92
C PRO A 157 -2.75 13.23 -18.25
N LYS A 158 -3.19 13.65 -19.45
CA LYS A 158 -4.59 13.49 -19.87
C LYS A 158 -4.97 12.03 -20.08
N LYS A 159 -4.01 11.18 -20.49
CA LYS A 159 -4.20 9.76 -20.75
C LYS A 159 -3.17 8.94 -19.98
N VAL A 160 -3.61 7.84 -19.40
CA VAL A 160 -2.84 6.89 -18.61
C VAL A 160 -3.08 5.49 -19.12
N SER A 161 -2.17 4.59 -18.78
CA SER A 161 -2.38 3.15 -18.93
C SER A 161 -2.45 2.50 -17.56
N ILE A 162 -3.39 1.59 -17.39
CA ILE A 162 -3.62 0.82 -16.18
C ILE A 162 -3.32 -0.63 -16.53
N ILE A 163 -2.32 -1.20 -15.87
CA ILE A 163 -1.90 -2.58 -16.05
C ILE A 163 -2.19 -3.30 -14.74
N SER A 164 -2.99 -4.36 -14.75
CA SER A 164 -3.25 -5.16 -13.55
C SER A 164 -2.86 -6.62 -13.78
N VAL A 165 -2.02 -7.15 -12.91
CA VAL A 165 -1.66 -8.57 -12.90
C VAL A 165 -2.37 -9.27 -11.75
N VAL A 166 -2.97 -10.42 -12.04
CA VAL A 166 -3.63 -11.28 -11.05
C VAL A 166 -2.79 -12.52 -10.84
N PHE A 167 -2.50 -12.89 -9.60
CA PHE A 167 -1.67 -14.05 -9.27
C PHE A 167 -2.13 -14.71 -7.98
N PRO A 168 -1.98 -16.05 -7.85
CA PRO A 168 -2.37 -16.76 -6.65
C PRO A 168 -1.36 -16.52 -5.52
N ILE A 169 -1.86 -16.47 -4.29
CA ILE A 169 -1.01 -16.52 -3.09
C ILE A 169 -0.91 -17.97 -2.64
N ILE A 170 0.28 -18.55 -2.81
CA ILE A 170 0.55 -19.89 -2.26
C ILE A 170 0.90 -19.70 -0.78
N LYS A 171 -0.04 -20.01 0.12
CA LYS A 171 0.32 -20.20 1.53
C LYS A 171 0.94 -21.59 1.69
N ASN A 172 2.19 -21.64 2.13
CA ASN A 172 2.81 -22.87 2.62
C ASN A 172 2.19 -23.22 3.98
N THR A 173 1.01 -23.83 4.02
CA THR A 173 0.56 -24.55 5.22
C THR A 173 -0.71 -25.36 4.97
N THR A 174 -0.67 -26.56 5.53
CA THR A 174 -1.67 -27.61 5.69
C THR A 174 -2.96 -27.09 6.36
N GLN A 175 -3.74 -26.24 5.70
CA GLN A 175 -5.00 -25.73 6.26
C GLN A 175 -6.14 -25.84 5.22
N LYS A 176 -7.11 -26.72 5.52
CA LYS A 176 -8.42 -26.86 4.85
C LYS A 176 -9.28 -25.59 5.04
N ARG A 177 -8.83 -24.43 4.55
CA ARG A 177 -9.62 -23.18 4.54
C ARG A 177 -9.85 -22.71 3.11
N PRO A 178 -10.88 -21.86 2.88
CA PRO A 178 -11.26 -21.39 1.55
C PRO A 178 -10.04 -20.84 0.81
N GLN A 179 -9.98 -21.08 -0.51
CA GLN A 179 -8.87 -20.61 -1.34
C GLN A 179 -8.57 -19.14 -1.04
N PRO A 180 -7.29 -18.77 -0.75
CA PRO A 180 -6.95 -17.38 -0.50
C PRO A 180 -7.31 -16.56 -1.73
N ALA A 181 -7.99 -15.43 -1.51
CA ALA A 181 -8.34 -14.50 -2.59
C ALA A 181 -7.08 -14.18 -3.42
N PRO A 182 -7.20 -14.12 -4.77
CA PRO A 182 -6.06 -13.83 -5.61
C PRO A 182 -5.51 -12.43 -5.30
N ALA A 183 -4.19 -12.29 -5.39
CA ALA A 183 -3.54 -11.01 -5.30
C ALA A 183 -3.66 -10.26 -6.62
N ILE A 184 -3.79 -8.94 -6.54
CA ILE A 184 -3.82 -8.05 -7.70
C ILE A 184 -2.77 -6.96 -7.49
N LEU A 185 -1.85 -6.84 -8.44
CA LEU A 185 -0.92 -5.71 -8.52
C LEU A 185 -1.30 -4.86 -9.74
N THR A 186 -1.66 -3.61 -9.48
CA THR A 186 -2.02 -2.61 -10.48
C THR A 186 -0.93 -1.54 -10.57
N LEU A 187 -0.44 -1.31 -11.78
CA LEU A 187 0.49 -0.25 -12.14
C LEU A 187 -0.26 0.81 -12.96
N VAL A 188 -0.11 2.08 -12.61
CA VAL A 188 -0.64 3.21 -13.37
C VAL A 188 0.51 3.99 -13.97
N THR A 189 0.59 4.05 -15.30
CA THR A 189 1.72 4.63 -16.00
C THR A 189 1.27 5.67 -17.04
N LYS A 190 2.23 6.42 -17.59
CA LYS A 190 1.98 7.21 -18.80
C LYS A 190 1.70 6.27 -19.97
N ARG A 191 0.77 6.64 -20.84
CA ARG A 191 0.34 5.84 -22.01
C ARG A 191 1.46 5.08 -22.74
N LYS A 192 2.52 5.80 -23.15
CA LYS A 192 3.63 5.21 -23.91
C LYS A 192 4.38 4.16 -23.10
N ALA A 193 4.68 4.43 -21.83
CA ALA A 193 5.34 3.49 -20.93
C ALA A 193 4.45 2.27 -20.68
N GLY A 194 3.14 2.47 -20.48
CA GLY A 194 2.21 1.37 -20.26
C GLY A 194 2.09 0.41 -21.43
N SER A 195 2.16 0.90 -22.67
CA SER A 195 2.23 0.03 -23.84
C SER A 195 3.49 -0.86 -23.83
N THR A 196 4.64 -0.29 -23.47
CA THR A 196 5.90 -1.04 -23.32
C THR A 196 5.78 -2.12 -22.24
N VAL A 197 5.31 -1.76 -21.04
CA VAL A 197 5.11 -2.71 -19.93
C VAL A 197 4.18 -3.85 -20.31
N ARG A 198 3.06 -3.53 -20.98
CA ARG A 198 2.10 -4.52 -21.47
C ARG A 198 2.81 -5.52 -22.39
N SER A 199 3.52 -5.03 -23.41
CA SER A 199 4.21 -5.89 -24.38
C SER A 199 5.30 -6.74 -23.73
N GLU A 200 6.04 -6.20 -22.78
CA GLU A 200 7.08 -6.95 -22.05
C GLU A 200 6.47 -8.06 -21.16
N LEU A 201 5.36 -7.77 -20.47
CA LEU A 201 4.64 -8.76 -19.68
C LEU A 201 3.99 -9.82 -20.57
N GLU A 202 3.37 -9.46 -21.68
CA GLU A 202 2.81 -10.41 -22.65
C GLU A 202 3.91 -11.35 -23.19
N ASN A 203 5.06 -10.80 -23.55
CA ASN A 203 6.20 -11.58 -24.05
C ASN A 203 6.78 -12.52 -22.98
N THR A 204 6.90 -12.07 -21.73
CA THR A 204 7.53 -12.85 -20.66
C THR A 204 6.58 -13.90 -20.08
N THR A 205 5.28 -13.62 -20.03
CA THR A 205 4.26 -14.53 -19.49
C THR A 205 3.67 -15.47 -20.54
N GLY A 206 3.71 -15.09 -21.83
CA GLY A 206 2.97 -15.76 -22.89
C GLY A 206 1.45 -15.54 -22.83
N LEU A 207 0.97 -14.66 -21.94
CA LEU A 207 -0.44 -14.36 -21.76
C LEU A 207 -0.80 -13.07 -22.51
N PRO A 208 -1.85 -13.05 -23.34
CA PRO A 208 -2.37 -11.81 -23.89
C PRO A 208 -3.01 -10.96 -22.80
N SER A 209 -2.95 -9.63 -22.93
CA SER A 209 -3.71 -8.75 -22.06
C SER A 209 -5.21 -8.72 -22.42
N GLU A 210 -6.06 -8.75 -21.41
CA GLU A 210 -7.51 -8.64 -21.52
C GLU A 210 -7.98 -7.23 -21.12
N ALA A 211 -9.16 -6.82 -21.58
CA ALA A 211 -9.82 -5.65 -21.03
C ALA A 211 -10.25 -5.93 -19.58
N PRO A 212 -10.13 -4.96 -18.65
CA PRO A 212 -10.55 -5.18 -17.27
C PRO A 212 -12.06 -5.43 -17.21
N PRO A 213 -12.53 -6.27 -16.27
CA PRO A 213 -13.96 -6.48 -16.07
C PRO A 213 -14.63 -5.16 -15.71
N ALA A 214 -15.83 -4.91 -16.25
CA ALA A 214 -16.61 -3.74 -15.88
C ALA A 214 -16.83 -3.71 -14.36
N GLU A 215 -16.46 -2.60 -13.71
CA GLU A 215 -16.79 -2.37 -12.30
C GLU A 215 -18.32 -2.33 -12.19
N ARG A 216 -18.92 -3.34 -11.53
CA ARG A 216 -20.35 -3.36 -11.18
C ARG A 216 -20.59 -2.57 -9.90
#